data_AF-K1UTG7-F1
#
_entry.id   AF-K1UTG7-F1
#
_cell.length_a   1.000
_cell.length_b   1.000
_cell.length_c   1.000
_cell.angle_alpha   90.00
_cell.angle_beta   90.00
_cell.angle_gamma   90.00
#
_symmetry.space_group_name_H-M   'P 1'
#
loop_
_entity.id
_entity.type
_entity.pdbx_description
1 polymer ?
#
loop_
_entity_poly.entity_id
_entity_poly.type
_entity_poly.pdbx_seq_one_letter_code
_entity_poly.pdbx_strand_id
1 'polypeptide(L)'
;MPLDKPENFIDPDGNSYPYTANDASVADLDGDGEYEIILRWDANGKDNSHKGITGECLLDAYKLDGTKLWRINLGRNIRSGSHYTQFMVYDFNNDGKAELVCKTADATVDGKGNVIGDKDADYRNKDGFILEGPEYLTLFNGETGEIMDTVDYDPPRGNVREWGDSWGNRVDRFLACVAYL
;
A
#
# COMPACT_ATOMS: atom_id res chain seq x y z
N MET A 1 -18.20 1.20 -13.78
CA MET A 1 -16.81 1.32 -14.23
C MET A 1 -16.19 -0.08 -14.31
N PRO A 2 -15.67 -0.52 -15.46
CA PRO A 2 -14.93 -1.79 -15.54
C PRO A 2 -13.63 -1.70 -14.71
N LEU A 3 -13.25 -2.80 -14.06
CA LEU A 3 -12.01 -2.90 -13.27
C LEU A 3 -11.07 -3.93 -13.89
N ASP A 4 -9.77 -3.59 -13.92
CA ASP A 4 -8.70 -4.50 -14.31
C ASP A 4 -8.34 -5.41 -13.12
N LYS A 5 -9.19 -6.41 -12.88
CA LYS A 5 -9.04 -7.30 -11.73
C LYS A 5 -7.70 -8.06 -11.80
N PRO A 6 -6.83 -8.00 -10.76
CA PRO A 6 -5.60 -8.77 -10.72
C PRO A 6 -5.84 -10.29 -10.73
N GLU A 7 -4.86 -11.04 -11.23
CA GLU A 7 -4.82 -12.51 -11.10
C GLU A 7 -4.76 -12.94 -9.63
N ASN A 8 -5.32 -14.11 -9.32
CA ASN A 8 -5.33 -14.63 -7.95
C ASN A 8 -3.91 -14.73 -7.37
N PHE A 9 -3.79 -14.38 -6.09
CA PHE A 9 -2.59 -14.67 -5.32
C PHE A 9 -2.50 -16.17 -5.03
N ILE A 10 -1.32 -16.76 -5.23
CA ILE A 10 -1.02 -18.14 -4.85
C ILE A 10 -0.01 -18.10 -3.70
N ASP A 11 -0.38 -18.68 -2.56
CA ASP A 11 0.54 -18.76 -1.42
C ASP A 11 1.61 -19.86 -1.61
N PRO A 12 2.66 -19.90 -0.78
CA PRO A 12 3.71 -20.92 -0.89
C PRO A 12 3.23 -22.37 -0.73
N ASP A 13 2.06 -22.59 -0.14
CA ASP A 13 1.44 -23.92 0.01
C ASP A 13 0.58 -24.29 -1.21
N GLY A 14 0.45 -23.39 -2.20
CA GLY A 14 -0.29 -23.58 -3.44
C GLY A 14 -1.78 -23.22 -3.34
N ASN A 15 -2.24 -22.62 -2.24
CA ASN A 15 -3.62 -22.17 -2.10
C ASN A 15 -3.85 -20.89 -2.93
N SER A 16 -4.98 -20.85 -3.65
CA SER A 16 -5.34 -19.71 -4.49
C SER A 16 -6.36 -18.79 -3.80
N TYR A 17 -6.06 -17.49 -3.78
CA TYR A 17 -6.90 -16.47 -3.19
C TYR A 17 -7.23 -15.38 -4.23
N PRO A 18 -8.52 -15.11 -4.50
CA PRO A 18 -8.89 -14.05 -5.42
C PRO A 18 -8.65 -12.66 -4.81
N TYR A 19 -8.24 -11.72 -5.64
CA TYR A 19 -8.26 -10.31 -5.25
C TYR A 19 -9.69 -9.77 -5.19
N THR A 20 -9.97 -8.96 -4.17
CA THR A 20 -11.22 -8.24 -3.99
C THR A 20 -10.96 -6.74 -4.00
N ALA A 21 -11.73 -6.01 -4.81
CA ALA A 21 -11.78 -4.56 -4.74
C ALA A 21 -12.23 -4.18 -3.32
N ASN A 22 -11.49 -3.27 -2.67
CA ASN A 22 -11.64 -2.97 -1.26
C ASN A 22 -11.80 -1.46 -1.05
N ASP A 23 -11.19 -0.89 -0.01
CA ASP A 23 -11.26 0.54 0.28
C ASP A 23 -10.82 1.39 -0.91
N ALA A 24 -11.43 2.56 -1.04
CA ALA A 24 -11.09 3.52 -2.08
C ALA A 24 -10.99 4.93 -1.50
N SER A 25 -10.18 5.77 -2.16
CA SER A 25 -10.17 7.22 -1.99
C SER A 25 -10.42 7.88 -3.33
N VAL A 26 -10.60 9.19 -3.33
CA VAL A 26 -10.81 10.00 -4.53
C VAL A 26 -9.98 11.28 -4.45
N ALA A 27 -9.44 11.71 -5.58
CA ALA A 27 -8.83 13.02 -5.76
C ALA A 27 -8.70 13.33 -7.26
N ASP A 28 -8.48 14.60 -7.59
CA ASP A 28 -8.18 15.04 -8.95
C ASP A 28 -6.69 14.87 -9.19
N LEU A 29 -6.31 13.88 -9.99
CA LEU A 29 -4.91 13.47 -10.17
C LEU A 29 -4.22 14.18 -11.34
N ASP A 30 -4.98 14.75 -12.27
CA ASP A 30 -4.44 15.41 -13.47
C ASP A 30 -4.83 16.88 -13.63
N GLY A 31 -5.60 17.43 -12.69
CA GLY A 31 -5.96 18.84 -12.58
C GLY A 31 -7.10 19.24 -13.52
N ASP A 32 -7.91 18.28 -13.99
CA ASP A 32 -9.03 18.54 -14.90
C ASP A 32 -10.34 18.95 -14.18
N GLY A 33 -10.37 18.86 -12.85
CA GLY A 33 -11.51 19.19 -11.99
C GLY A 33 -12.49 18.02 -11.77
N GLU A 34 -12.22 16.84 -12.32
CA GLU A 34 -12.93 15.60 -12.02
C GLU A 34 -12.09 14.72 -11.08
N TYR A 35 -12.76 13.84 -10.32
CA TYR A 35 -12.05 12.92 -9.44
C TYR A 35 -11.75 11.60 -10.15
N GLU A 36 -10.53 11.12 -9.94
CA GLU A 36 -10.17 9.71 -10.12
C GLU A 36 -10.49 8.90 -8.85
N ILE A 37 -10.61 7.59 -9.05
CA ILE A 37 -10.78 6.61 -7.98
C ILE A 37 -9.44 5.92 -7.75
N ILE A 38 -8.94 5.99 -6.52
CA ILE A 38 -7.78 5.23 -6.06
C ILE A 38 -8.33 4.02 -5.32
N LEU A 39 -8.16 2.84 -5.91
CA LEU A 39 -8.76 1.59 -5.44
C LEU A 39 -7.70 0.65 -4.88
N ARG A 40 -7.92 0.18 -3.65
CA ARG A 40 -7.13 -0.88 -3.04
C ARG A 40 -7.65 -2.26 -3.44
N TRP A 41 -6.72 -3.18 -3.69
CA TRP A 41 -6.98 -4.60 -3.83
C TRP A 41 -6.25 -5.41 -2.77
N ASP A 42 -6.99 -6.32 -2.15
CA ASP A 42 -6.46 -7.28 -1.18
C ASP A 42 -6.71 -8.71 -1.66
N ALA A 43 -5.76 -9.61 -1.37
CA ALA A 43 -5.95 -11.06 -1.45
C ALA A 43 -5.49 -11.70 -0.14
N ASN A 44 -6.36 -12.53 0.45
CA ASN A 44 -6.11 -13.20 1.73
C ASN A 44 -5.75 -12.23 2.88
N GLY A 45 -6.32 -11.02 2.91
CA GLY A 45 -6.06 -10.03 3.96
C GLY A 45 -6.24 -10.57 5.39
N LYS A 46 -5.48 -10.03 6.35
CA LYS A 46 -5.46 -10.49 7.75
C LYS A 46 -5.68 -9.35 8.73
N ASP A 47 -6.46 -9.59 9.77
CA ASP A 47 -6.31 -8.80 11.00
C ASP A 47 -4.96 -9.15 11.66
N ASN A 48 -4.39 -8.20 12.41
CA ASN A 48 -3.09 -8.35 13.06
C ASN A 48 -3.02 -9.49 14.07
N SER A 49 -4.16 -9.95 14.61
CA SER A 49 -4.19 -11.11 15.51
C SER A 49 -4.10 -12.46 14.78
N HIS A 50 -4.23 -12.48 13.46
CA HIS A 50 -4.21 -13.70 12.65
C HIS A 50 -2.90 -13.88 11.89
N LYS A 51 -2.39 -15.11 11.93
CA LYS A 51 -1.25 -15.56 11.12
C LYS A 51 -1.67 -15.82 9.66
N GLY A 52 -0.68 -15.91 8.79
CA GLY A 52 -0.82 -16.31 7.39
C GLY A 52 -0.18 -15.31 6.44
N ILE A 53 0.37 -15.82 5.34
CA ILE A 53 0.92 -15.03 4.23
C ILE A 53 -0.26 -14.43 3.46
N THR A 54 -0.15 -13.17 3.10
CA THR A 54 -1.15 -12.45 2.29
C THR A 54 -0.62 -12.22 0.89
N GLY A 55 -1.53 -12.01 -0.07
CA GLY A 55 -1.13 -11.43 -1.35
C GLY A 55 -0.64 -10.00 -1.17
N GLU A 56 0.08 -9.49 -2.16
CA GLU A 56 0.53 -8.11 -2.17
C GLU A 56 -0.65 -7.14 -2.13
N CYS A 57 -0.52 -6.04 -1.40
CA CYS A 57 -1.50 -4.95 -1.45
C CYS A 57 -1.27 -4.15 -2.74
N LEU A 58 -2.30 -4.02 -3.58
CA LEU A 58 -2.22 -3.28 -4.85
C LEU A 58 -3.09 -2.03 -4.77
N LEU A 59 -2.58 -0.92 -5.30
CA LEU A 59 -3.32 0.33 -5.43
C LEU A 59 -3.41 0.67 -6.92
N ASP A 60 -4.62 0.83 -7.44
CA ASP A 60 -4.87 1.30 -8.80
C ASP A 60 -5.45 2.70 -8.78
N ALA A 61 -5.21 3.48 -9.85
CA ALA A 61 -5.99 4.66 -10.15
C ALA A 61 -6.81 4.48 -11.43
N TYR A 62 -8.06 4.96 -11.39
CA TYR A 62 -8.99 4.92 -12.51
C TYR A 62 -9.71 6.26 -12.69
N LYS A 63 -9.84 6.71 -13.95
CA LYS A 63 -10.85 7.72 -14.31
C LYS A 63 -12.25 7.11 -14.25
N LEU A 64 -13.28 7.95 -14.09
CA LEU A 64 -14.69 7.52 -13.97
C LEU A 64 -15.21 6.74 -15.19
N ASP A 65 -14.60 6.95 -16.35
CA ASP A 65 -14.90 6.22 -17.58
C ASP A 65 -14.36 4.77 -17.58
N GLY A 66 -13.52 4.41 -16.61
CA GLY A 66 -12.88 3.10 -16.47
C GLY A 66 -11.47 3.00 -17.05
N THR A 67 -10.90 4.11 -17.54
CA THR A 67 -9.50 4.16 -17.93
C THR A 67 -8.63 3.95 -16.70
N LYS A 68 -7.87 2.85 -16.69
CA LYS A 68 -6.84 2.61 -15.67
C LYS A 68 -5.61 3.47 -15.98
N LEU A 69 -5.20 4.28 -15.02
CA LEU A 69 -4.01 5.12 -15.15
C LEU A 69 -2.75 4.32 -14.82
N TRP A 70 -2.73 3.66 -13.67
CA TRP A 70 -1.56 2.91 -13.18
C TRP A 70 -1.95 1.88 -12.11
N ARG A 71 -0.96 1.06 -11.73
CA ARG A 71 -1.00 0.15 -10.57
C ARG A 71 0.31 0.29 -9.79
N ILE A 72 0.22 0.55 -8.49
CA ILE A 72 1.31 0.39 -7.52
C ILE A 72 1.14 -0.99 -6.86
N ASN A 73 2.22 -1.74 -6.77
CA ASN A 73 2.29 -2.99 -6.03
C ASN A 73 3.15 -2.78 -4.78
N LEU A 74 2.55 -2.77 -3.59
CA LEU A 74 3.30 -2.52 -2.34
C LEU A 74 4.26 -3.66 -1.98
N GLY A 75 4.20 -4.77 -2.71
CA GLY A 75 5.17 -5.85 -2.61
C GLY A 75 4.95 -6.73 -1.40
N ARG A 76 5.83 -7.72 -1.27
CA ARG A 76 5.71 -8.78 -0.25
C ARG A 76 5.98 -8.30 1.18
N ASN A 77 6.66 -7.16 1.32
CA ASN A 77 7.06 -6.61 2.62
C ASN A 77 6.00 -5.66 3.21
N ILE A 78 4.87 -5.48 2.54
CA ILE A 78 3.67 -4.83 3.08
C ILE A 78 2.54 -5.87 3.17
N ARG A 79 2.11 -6.15 4.40
CA ARG A 79 1.05 -7.14 4.65
C ARG A 79 -0.32 -6.57 4.28
N SER A 80 -1.17 -7.38 3.66
CA SER A 80 -2.55 -6.99 3.35
C SER A 80 -3.48 -7.17 4.55
N GLY A 81 -4.28 -6.16 4.85
CA GLY A 81 -5.28 -6.18 5.92
C GLY A 81 -5.68 -4.77 6.37
N SER A 82 -6.79 -4.64 7.08
CA SER A 82 -7.41 -3.33 7.35
C SER A 82 -6.54 -2.35 8.15
N HIS A 83 -5.56 -2.84 8.91
CA HIS A 83 -4.72 -2.01 9.79
C HIS A 83 -3.34 -1.70 9.24
N TYR A 84 -2.98 -2.23 8.06
CA TYR A 84 -1.66 -2.04 7.45
C TYR A 84 -1.67 -0.79 6.57
N THR A 85 -1.93 -0.94 5.27
CA THR A 85 -1.91 0.18 4.33
C THR A 85 -3.05 1.16 4.61
N GLN A 86 -2.67 2.32 5.13
CA GLN A 86 -3.47 3.54 5.10
C GLN A 86 -2.87 4.41 4.00
N PHE A 87 -3.66 4.72 2.98
CA PHE A 87 -3.22 5.56 1.86
C PHE A 87 -4.01 6.86 1.86
N MET A 88 -3.31 7.97 1.70
CA MET A 88 -3.90 9.31 1.67
C MET A 88 -3.71 9.84 0.26
N VAL A 89 -4.75 10.45 -0.27
CA VAL A 89 -4.73 11.04 -1.59
C VAL A 89 -5.14 12.48 -1.44
N TYR A 90 -4.24 13.40 -1.77
CA TYR A 90 -4.43 14.82 -1.57
C TYR A 90 -3.40 15.63 -2.37
N ASP A 91 -3.73 16.87 -2.72
CA ASP A 91 -2.77 17.82 -3.27
C ASP A 91 -1.92 18.39 -2.11
N PHE A 92 -0.80 17.75 -1.84
CA PHE A 92 0.07 18.08 -0.72
C PHE A 92 0.98 19.28 -1.01
N ASN A 93 1.25 19.57 -2.29
CA ASN A 93 2.15 20.63 -2.71
C ASN A 93 1.40 21.89 -3.20
N ASN A 94 0.07 21.81 -3.34
CA ASN A 94 -0.84 22.85 -3.82
C ASN A 94 -0.54 23.30 -5.27
N ASP A 95 -0.25 22.36 -6.16
CA ASP A 95 -0.06 22.58 -7.60
C ASP A 95 -1.32 22.34 -8.44
N GLY A 96 -2.40 21.90 -7.81
CA GLY A 96 -3.68 21.59 -8.45
C GLY A 96 -3.82 20.12 -8.88
N LYS A 97 -2.85 19.26 -8.60
CA LYS A 97 -2.92 17.81 -8.82
C LYS A 97 -2.65 17.07 -7.52
N ALA A 98 -3.50 16.11 -7.19
CA ALA A 98 -3.30 15.32 -5.98
C ALA A 98 -2.20 14.27 -6.15
N GLU A 99 -1.49 13.99 -5.08
CA GLU A 99 -0.56 12.87 -4.94
C GLU A 99 -1.14 11.77 -4.05
N LEU A 100 -0.47 10.62 -4.05
CA LEU A 100 -0.73 9.54 -3.11
C LEU A 100 0.45 9.41 -2.14
N VAL A 101 0.18 9.29 -0.84
CA VAL A 101 1.21 8.96 0.15
C VAL A 101 0.77 7.77 0.99
N CYS A 102 1.67 6.81 1.19
CA CYS A 102 1.43 5.66 2.05
C CYS A 102 2.73 5.02 2.54
N LYS A 103 2.61 4.15 3.53
CA LYS A 103 3.72 3.32 4.01
C LYS A 103 4.12 2.29 2.96
N THR A 104 5.41 2.21 2.67
CA THR A 104 6.03 1.29 1.70
C THR A 104 7.18 0.53 2.35
N ALA A 105 7.78 -0.39 1.60
CA ALA A 105 8.91 -1.20 2.03
C ALA A 105 9.79 -1.55 0.83
N ASP A 106 10.90 -2.22 1.10
CA ASP A 106 11.70 -2.84 0.04
C ASP A 106 10.81 -3.75 -0.83
N ALA A 107 11.06 -3.74 -2.14
CA ALA A 107 10.30 -4.44 -3.17
C ALA A 107 8.87 -3.90 -3.45
N THR A 108 8.51 -2.71 -2.94
CA THR A 108 7.38 -1.94 -3.50
C THR A 108 7.72 -1.51 -4.93
N VAL A 109 6.77 -1.67 -5.86
CA VAL A 109 6.89 -1.31 -7.28
C VAL A 109 5.86 -0.24 -7.64
N ASP A 110 6.33 0.86 -8.21
CA ASP A 110 5.50 2.01 -8.57
C ASP A 110 4.76 1.82 -9.91
N GLY A 111 3.96 2.83 -10.30
CA GLY A 111 3.17 2.82 -11.54
C GLY A 111 3.99 2.77 -12.84
N LYS A 112 5.31 3.01 -12.77
CA LYS A 112 6.25 2.96 -13.90
C LYS A 112 7.15 1.72 -13.87
N GLY A 113 7.07 0.91 -12.82
CA GLY A 113 7.90 -0.28 -12.63
C GLY A 113 9.21 -0.02 -11.88
N ASN A 114 9.41 1.17 -11.32
CA ASN A 114 10.55 1.44 -10.44
C ASN A 114 10.35 0.74 -9.10
N VAL A 115 11.43 0.27 -8.49
CA VAL A 115 11.40 -0.49 -7.23
C VAL A 115 11.99 0.33 -6.09
N ILE A 116 11.30 0.38 -4.96
CA ILE A 116 11.83 0.95 -3.72
C ILE A 116 12.79 -0.05 -3.08
N GLY A 117 14.01 0.41 -2.78
CA GLY A 117 15.02 -0.32 -2.03
C GLY A 117 15.43 -1.65 -2.68
N ASP A 118 15.55 -2.71 -1.87
CA ASP A 118 15.99 -4.02 -2.35
C ASP A 118 14.83 -4.86 -2.94
N LYS A 119 14.82 -5.02 -4.27
CA LYS A 119 13.83 -5.81 -5.01
C LYS A 119 13.75 -7.29 -4.60
N ASP A 120 14.84 -7.84 -4.05
CA ASP A 120 14.97 -9.25 -3.70
C ASP A 120 14.72 -9.51 -2.21
N ALA A 121 14.58 -8.46 -1.39
CA ALA A 121 14.36 -8.59 0.05
C ALA A 121 13.00 -9.25 0.37
N ASP A 122 13.02 -10.14 1.35
CA ASP A 122 11.85 -10.81 1.90
C ASP A 122 11.96 -10.89 3.42
N TYR A 123 11.22 -10.03 4.09
CA TYR A 123 11.18 -9.91 5.55
C TYR A 123 9.96 -10.62 6.17
N ARG A 124 9.23 -11.40 5.37
CA ARG A 124 8.10 -12.19 5.87
C ARG A 124 8.64 -13.35 6.69
N ASN A 125 8.21 -13.44 7.94
CA ASN A 125 8.46 -14.63 8.74
C ASN A 125 7.52 -15.78 8.32
N LYS A 126 7.76 -16.98 8.87
CA LYS A 126 6.95 -18.18 8.60
C LYS A 126 5.45 -18.04 8.90
N ASP A 127 5.07 -17.08 9.75
CA ASP A 127 3.69 -16.81 10.14
C ASP A 127 3.09 -15.67 9.29
N GLY A 128 3.83 -15.15 8.30
CA GLY A 128 3.41 -14.12 7.35
C GLY A 128 3.45 -12.68 7.88
N PHE A 129 4.08 -12.44 9.03
CA PHE A 129 4.31 -11.08 9.55
C PHE A 129 5.62 -10.49 9.04
N ILE A 130 5.69 -9.17 8.98
CA ILE A 130 6.89 -8.40 8.62
C ILE A 130 7.28 -7.53 9.81
N LEU A 131 8.15 -8.05 10.67
CA LEU A 131 8.55 -7.42 11.94
C LEU A 131 10.02 -7.00 11.97
N GLU A 132 10.67 -7.05 10.82
CA GLU A 132 12.06 -6.67 10.58
C GLU A 132 12.16 -6.01 9.19
N GLY A 133 13.35 -5.53 8.85
CA GLY A 133 13.58 -4.77 7.63
C GLY A 133 13.20 -3.29 7.75
N PRO A 134 13.66 -2.46 6.81
CA PRO A 134 13.36 -1.03 6.78
C PRO A 134 11.87 -0.79 6.46
N GLU A 135 11.40 0.38 6.86
CA GLU A 135 10.05 0.85 6.59
C GLU A 135 10.14 2.26 6.05
N TYR A 136 9.36 2.56 5.01
CA TYR A 136 9.42 3.86 4.36
C TYR A 136 8.03 4.51 4.30
N LEU A 137 8.04 5.83 4.15
CA LEU A 137 6.89 6.63 3.72
C LEU A 137 7.21 7.18 2.34
N THR A 138 6.35 6.90 1.36
CA THR A 138 6.59 7.29 -0.03
C THR A 138 5.47 8.17 -0.53
N LEU A 139 5.85 9.26 -1.19
CA LEU A 139 4.98 10.11 -2.00
C LEU A 139 5.05 9.62 -3.46
N PHE A 140 3.89 9.42 -4.07
CA PHE A 140 3.73 9.01 -5.44
C PHE A 140 2.98 10.08 -6.23
N ASN A 141 3.42 10.33 -7.45
CA ASN A 141 2.73 11.21 -8.38
C ASN A 141 1.33 10.65 -8.68
N GLY A 142 0.28 11.48 -8.55
CA GLY A 142 -1.09 11.02 -8.74
C GLY A 142 -1.42 10.59 -10.16
N GLU A 143 -0.93 11.33 -11.17
CA GLU A 143 -1.23 11.05 -12.58
C GLU A 143 -0.55 9.76 -13.07
N THR A 144 0.66 9.47 -12.56
CA THR A 144 1.51 8.40 -13.10
C THR A 144 1.73 7.21 -12.16
N GLY A 145 1.47 7.39 -10.86
CA GLY A 145 1.82 6.43 -9.82
C GLY A 145 3.32 6.28 -9.60
N GLU A 146 4.15 7.16 -10.17
CA GLU A 146 5.61 7.13 -10.06
C GLU A 146 6.09 7.65 -8.70
N ILE A 147 7.13 7.05 -8.14
CA ILE A 147 7.75 7.53 -6.89
C ILE A 147 8.29 8.95 -7.09
N MET A 148 7.87 9.88 -6.23
CA MET A 148 8.40 11.26 -6.20
C MET A 148 9.48 11.41 -5.13
N ASP A 149 9.21 10.90 -3.92
CA ASP A 149 10.16 10.93 -2.81
C ASP A 149 9.89 9.77 -1.86
N THR A 150 10.91 9.34 -1.13
CA THR A 150 10.83 8.27 -0.13
C THR A 150 11.73 8.58 1.04
N VAL A 151 11.15 8.54 2.24
CA VAL A 151 11.85 8.76 3.50
C VAL A 151 11.63 7.56 4.43
N ASP A 152 12.46 7.44 5.47
CA ASP A 152 12.22 6.46 6.53
C ASP A 152 10.86 6.72 7.20
N TYR A 153 10.13 5.65 7.51
CA TYR A 153 8.83 5.75 8.18
C TYR A 153 9.01 6.17 9.64
N ASP A 154 8.27 7.19 10.06
CA ASP A 154 8.23 7.70 11.44
C ASP A 154 6.77 7.67 11.95
N PRO A 155 6.49 7.09 13.14
CA PRO A 155 7.44 6.45 14.06
C PRO A 155 8.06 5.16 13.51
N PRO A 156 9.37 4.90 13.75
CA PRO A 156 9.98 3.64 13.34
C PRO A 156 9.41 2.48 14.16
N ARG A 157 9.44 1.25 13.61
CA ARG A 157 9.03 0.04 14.33
C ARG A 157 9.64 -0.10 15.73
N GLY A 158 10.94 0.19 15.87
CA GLY A 158 11.67 -0.01 17.13
C GLY A 158 11.57 -1.44 17.66
N ASN A 159 11.50 -1.59 18.98
CA ASN A 159 11.29 -2.89 19.61
C ASN A 159 9.80 -3.21 19.69
N VAL A 160 9.36 -4.26 18.98
CA VAL A 160 7.95 -4.72 18.95
C VAL A 160 7.33 -4.79 20.35
N ARG A 161 8.09 -5.23 21.37
CA ARG A 161 7.60 -5.36 22.76
C ARG A 161 7.15 -4.04 23.39
N GLU A 162 7.72 -2.91 22.97
CA GLU A 162 7.42 -1.60 23.53
C GLU A 162 6.03 -1.10 23.09
N TRP A 163 5.48 -1.66 22.02
CA TRP A 163 4.11 -1.42 21.59
C TRP A 163 3.06 -2.18 22.41
N GLY A 164 3.48 -3.06 23.33
CA GLY A 164 2.59 -3.73 24.29
C GLY A 164 2.25 -5.20 23.96
N ASP A 165 2.89 -5.80 22.95
CA ASP A 165 2.96 -7.24 22.75
C ASP A 165 4.24 -7.66 22.02
N SER A 166 4.56 -8.95 22.00
CA SER A 166 5.81 -9.45 21.42
C SER A 166 5.62 -10.26 20.13
N TRP A 167 4.44 -10.23 19.53
CA TRP A 167 4.10 -11.06 18.37
C TRP A 167 3.64 -10.24 17.16
N GLY A 168 3.57 -8.92 17.26
CA GLY A 168 3.39 -8.02 16.13
C GLY A 168 1.98 -7.48 15.95
N ASN A 169 1.11 -7.54 16.97
CA ASN A 169 -0.26 -7.05 16.81
C ASN A 169 -0.33 -5.52 16.92
N ARG A 170 0.10 -4.96 18.05
CA ARG A 170 -0.03 -3.53 18.35
C ARG A 170 0.91 -2.63 17.54
N VAL A 171 2.10 -3.13 17.22
CA VAL A 171 3.10 -2.37 16.44
C VAL A 171 2.58 -2.00 15.05
N ASP A 172 1.75 -2.87 14.43
CA ASP A 172 1.24 -2.67 13.08
C ASP A 172 -0.19 -2.09 13.05
N ARG A 173 -0.55 -1.25 14.04
CA ARG A 173 -1.85 -0.57 14.09
C ARG A 173 -1.74 0.84 13.52
N PHE A 174 -1.75 0.95 12.20
CA PHE A 174 -1.58 2.23 11.53
C PHE A 174 -2.92 2.97 11.35
N LEU A 175 -2.86 4.29 11.45
CA LEU A 175 -3.91 5.23 11.07
C LEU A 175 -3.24 6.36 10.30
N ALA A 176 -4.03 7.07 9.49
CA ALA A 176 -3.54 8.26 8.83
C ALA A 176 -4.69 9.21 8.46
N CYS A 177 -4.36 10.49 8.33
CA CYS A 177 -5.28 11.52 7.88
C CYS A 177 -4.52 12.68 7.25
N VAL A 178 -5.25 13.50 6.48
CA VAL A 178 -4.81 14.82 6.06
C VAL A 178 -5.40 15.85 7.03
N ALA A 179 -4.59 16.77 7.52
CA ALA A 179 -5.00 17.80 8.45
C ALA A 179 -4.32 19.15 8.15
N TYR A 180 -5.09 20.22 8.21
CA TYR A 180 -4.59 21.59 8.22
C TYR A 180 -4.34 21.98 9.67
N LEU A 181 -3.08 21.86 10.11
CA LEU A 181 -2.66 21.94 11.52
C LEU A 181 -2.66 23.36 12.10
#